data_AF-A0A5Q4E1Z6-F1
#
_entry.id   AF-A0A5Q4E1Z6-F1
#
_cell.length_a   1.000
_cell.length_b   1.000
_cell.length_c   1.000
_cell.angle_alpha   90.00
_cell.angle_beta   90.00
_cell.angle_gamma   90.00
#
_symmetry.space_group_name_H-M   'P 1'
#
loop_
_entity.id
_entity.type
_entity.pdbx_description
1 polymer ?
#
loop_
_entity_poly.entity_id
_entity_poly.type
_entity_poly.pdbx_seq_one_letter_code
_entity_poly.pdbx_strand_id
1 'polypeptide(L)' 'MSLWKVDDFGTAELMQRYYQRLTNGEGRSEALRQVQLEFMADPDYRHPYYWASFLFSGQWSPMNNP' A
#
# COMPACT_ATOMS: atom_id res chain seq x y z
N MET A 1 12.43 7.87 -12.68
CA MET A 1 11.23 8.33 -13.40
C MET A 1 10.05 7.51 -12.89
N SER A 2 9.23 8.07 -12.01
CA SER A 2 7.96 7.47 -11.59
C SER A 2 6.88 7.93 -12.58
N LEU A 3 5.97 7.03 -12.95
CA LEU A 3 5.01 7.25 -14.03
C LEU A 3 3.86 8.21 -13.70
N TRP A 4 3.76 8.74 -12.48
CA TRP A 4 2.73 9.70 -12.11
C TRP A 4 3.24 10.70 -11.09
N LYS A 5 2.89 11.98 -11.29
CA LYS A 5 2.97 13.03 -10.28
C LYS A 5 1.86 12.69 -9.28
N VAL A 6 2.24 12.02 -8.20
CA VAL A 6 1.33 11.73 -7.08
C VAL A 6 0.82 13.07 -6.59
N ASP A 7 -0.49 13.21 -6.52
CA ASP A 7 -1.17 14.37 -5.98
C ASP A 7 -1.90 13.88 -4.72
N ASP A 8 -1.54 14.25 -3.49
CA ASP A 8 -0.19 14.27 -2.90
C ASP A 8 -0.23 13.82 -1.41
N PHE A 9 -1.38 13.37 -0.87
CA PHE A 9 -1.51 12.94 0.53
C PHE A 9 -1.99 11.50 0.69
N GLY A 10 -3.17 11.13 0.19
CA GLY A 10 -3.71 9.78 0.40
C GLY A 10 -2.83 8.66 -0.17
N THR A 11 -2.29 8.87 -1.38
CA THR A 11 -1.34 7.92 -1.99
C THR A 11 0.01 7.89 -1.26
N ALA A 12 0.49 9.05 -0.80
CA ALA A 12 1.72 9.12 -0.04
C ALA A 12 1.59 8.40 1.31
N GLU A 13 0.45 8.55 1.99
CA GLU A 13 0.14 7.85 3.23
C GLU A 13 -0.01 6.35 3.01
N LEU A 14 -0.69 5.92 1.93
CA LEU A 14 -0.80 4.51 1.56
C LEU A 14 0.58 3.89 1.35
N MET A 15 1.44 4.55 0.58
CA MET A 15 2.79 4.06 0.32
C MET A 15 3.68 4.10 1.57
N GLN A 16 3.53 5.10 2.44
CA GLN A 16 4.28 5.19 3.70
C GLN A 16 3.93 4.02 4.62
N ARG A 17 2.64 3.74 4.83
CA ARG A 17 2.17 2.59 5.64
C ARG A 17 2.58 1.26 5.03
N TYR A 18 2.51 1.14 3.69
CA TYR A 18 2.94 -0.05 2.98
C TYR A 18 4.43 -0.33 3.17
N TYR A 19 5.30 0.66 3.01
CA TYR A 19 6.75 0.50 3.22
C TYR A 19 7.10 0.19 4.68
N GLN A 20 6.42 0.82 5.65
CA GLN A 20 6.60 0.49 7.08
C GLN A 20 6.32 -1.00 7.34
N ARG A 21 5.24 -1.54 6.79
CA ARG A 21 4.88 -2.96 6.91
C ARG A 21 5.90 -3.88 6.24
N LEU A 22 6.39 -3.50 5.05
CA LEU A 22 7.48 -4.23 4.39
C LEU A 22 8.75 -4.26 5.24
N THR A 23 9.14 -3.13 5.85
CA THR A 23 10.32 -3.09 6.73
C THR A 23 10.13 -3.88 8.02
N ASN A 24 8.89 -4.11 8.45
CA ASN A 24 8.55 -4.99 9.57
C ASN A 24 8.59 -6.48 9.20
N GLY A 25 8.91 -6.82 7.94
CA GLY A 25 9.02 -8.20 7.46
C GLY A 25 7.70 -8.79 6.95
N GLU A 26 6.64 -7.99 6.80
CA GLU A 26 5.39 -8.46 6.22
C GLU A 26 5.59 -8.83 4.73
N GLY A 27 4.87 -9.86 4.28
CA GLY A 27 4.80 -10.21 2.86
C GLY A 27 4.20 -9.08 2.05
N ARG A 28 4.68 -8.87 0.82
CA ARG A 28 4.24 -7.74 -0.03
C ARG A 28 2.73 -7.71 -0.26
N SER A 29 2.13 -8.86 -0.46
CA SER A 29 0.68 -8.97 -0.66
C SER A 29 -0.10 -8.69 0.63
N GLU A 30 0.40 -9.18 1.77
CA GLU A 30 -0.26 -8.97 3.07
C GLU A 30 -0.14 -7.52 3.52
N ALA A 31 1.04 -6.91 3.38
CA ALA A 31 1.26 -5.51 3.66
C ALA A 31 0.30 -4.61 2.87
N LEU A 32 0.12 -4.86 1.57
CA LEU A 32 -0.81 -4.08 0.75
C LEU A 32 -2.26 -4.30 1.18
N ARG A 33 -2.66 -5.55 1.44
CA ARG A 33 -4.01 -5.90 1.91
C ARG A 33 -4.35 -5.17 3.21
N GLN A 34 -3.42 -5.14 4.15
CA GLN A 34 -3.62 -4.49 5.44
C GLN A 34 -3.82 -2.97 5.30
N VAL A 35 -3.01 -2.31 4.47
CA VAL A 35 -3.18 -0.87 4.23
C VAL A 35 -4.52 -0.56 3.54
N GLN A 36 -4.95 -1.39 2.59
CA GLN A 36 -6.27 -1.23 1.96
C GLN A 36 -7.41 -1.37 2.98
N LEU A 37 -7.32 -2.33 3.90
CA LEU A 37 -8.31 -2.52 4.97
C LEU A 37 -8.35 -1.32 5.94
N GLU A 38 -7.18 -0.77 6.30
CA GLU A 38 -7.10 0.45 7.11
C GLU A 38 -7.78 1.63 6.41
N PHE A 39 -7.51 1.82 5.12
CA PHE A 39 -8.09 2.91 4.33
C PHE A 39 -9.61 2.73 4.15
N MET A 40 -10.12 1.50 4.07
CA MET A 40 -11.56 1.24 4.05
C MET A 40 -12.23 1.58 5.38
N ALA A 41 -11.54 1.34 6.50
CA ALA A 41 -12.05 1.62 7.84
C ALA A 41 -12.08 3.14 8.11
N ASP A 42 -11.09 3.86 7.61
CA ASP A 42 -10.92 5.30 7.80
C ASP A 42 -11.97 6.12 6.99
N PRO A 43 -12.80 6.96 7.63
CA PRO A 43 -13.76 7.83 6.93
C PRO A 43 -13.12 8.77 5.90
N ASP A 44 -11.88 9.22 6.13
CA ASP A 44 -11.17 10.16 5.26
C ASP A 44 -10.66 9.48 3.98
N TYR A 45 -10.43 8.15 4.05
CA TYR A 45 -9.86 7.35 2.96
C TYR A 45 -10.78 6.26 2.40
N ARG A 46 -12.01 6.16 2.92
CA ARG A 46 -12.98 5.13 2.52
C ARG A 46 -13.29 5.13 1.03
N HIS A 47 -13.22 6.29 0.38
CA HIS A 47 -13.52 6.41 -1.03
C HIS A 47 -12.55 5.54 -1.87
N PRO A 48 -13.04 4.67 -2.78
CA PRO A 48 -12.20 3.76 -3.56
C PRO A 48 -11.05 4.42 -4.33
N TYR A 49 -11.16 5.72 -4.61
CA TYR A 49 -10.10 6.54 -5.20
C TYR A 49 -8.74 6.40 -4.49
N TYR A 50 -8.72 6.23 -3.17
CA TYR A 50 -7.48 6.19 -2.39
C TYR A 50 -6.77 4.83 -2.38
N TRP A 51 -7.50 3.72 -2.55
CA TRP A 51 -6.96 2.37 -2.32
C TRP A 51 -7.20 1.38 -3.47
N ALA A 52 -8.21 1.61 -4.32
CA ALA A 52 -8.60 0.66 -5.39
C ALA A 52 -7.73 0.75 -6.66
N SER A 53 -6.92 1.80 -6.78
CA SER A 53 -5.97 2.00 -7.88
C SER A 53 -4.71 1.13 -7.76
N PHE A 54 -4.45 0.55 -6.59
CA PHE A 54 -3.28 -0.29 -6.33
C PHE A 54 -3.59 -1.77 -6.57
N LEU A 55 -3.20 -2.25 -7.75
CA LEU A 55 -3.18 -3.67 -8.08
C LEU A 55 -1.76 -4.19 -7.89
N PHE A 56 -1.59 -5.17 -7.00
CA PHE A 56 -0.33 -5.86 -6.86
C PHE A 56 -0.08 -6.74 -8.09
N SER A 57 1.05 -6.55 -8.75
CA SER A 57 1.53 -7.41 -9.83
C SER A 57 2.99 -7.76 -9.56
N GLY A 58 3.26 -9.03 -9.23
CA GLY A 58 4.62 -9.51 -8.95
C GLY A 58 4.71 -10.66 -7.96
N GLN A 59 5.92 -10.86 -7.41
CA GLN A 59 6.26 -11.94 -6.49
C GLN A 59 5.75 -11.61 -5.06
N TRP A 60 4.83 -12.43 -4.56
CA TRP A 60 4.07 -12.24 -3.31
C TRP A 60 4.89 -12.41 -2.01
N SER A 61 6.08 -13.02 -2.11
CA SER A 61 6.92 -13.39 -0.97
C SER A 61 7.50 -12.18 -0.21
N PRO A 62 7.75 -12.28 1.11
CA PRO A 62 8.48 -11.26 1.88
C PRO A 62 9.84 -10.94 1.26
N MET A 63 10.35 -9.72 1.51
CA MET A 63 11.69 -9.31 1.06
C MET A 63 12.83 -10.09 1.74
N ASN A 64 12.53 -10.92 2.74
CA ASN A 64 13.50 -11.78 3.40
C ASN A 64 13.24 -13.24 3.04
N ASN A 65 14.06 -13.79 2.16
CA ASN A 65 14.26 -15.23 2.04
C ASN A 65 15.78 -15.47 1.93
N PRO A 66 16.44 -16.07 2.94
CA PRO A 66 17.76 -16.69 2.73
C PRO A 66 17.68 -17.87 1.74
#